data_AF-A0A9D5T3S3-F1
#
_entry.id   AF-A0A9D5T3S3-F1
#
_cell.length_a   1.000
_cell.length_b   1.000
_cell.length_c   1.000
_cell.angle_alpha   90.00
_cell.angle_beta   90.00
_cell.angle_gamma   90.00
#
_symmetry.space_group_name_H-M   'P 1'
#
loop_
_entity.id
_entity.type
_entity.pdbx_description
1 polymer ?
#
loop_
_entity_poly.entity_id
_entity_poly.type
_entity_poly.pdbx_seq_one_letter_code
_entity_poly.pdbx_strand_id
1 'polypeptide(L)'
;MKARLPICRKTKERIREEVAAELSKQKVDFSRRISKLFCMALNEEYGFGRTRLTNLLNKVEELGLAREEDEVFWAHVDRYLKRIDMNFPDEDYEVMDK
;
A
#
# COMPACT_ATOMS: atom_id res chain seq x y z
N MET A 1 37.63 23.06 5.06
CA MET A 1 36.72 22.44 4.08
C MET A 1 36.82 20.92 4.22
N LYS A 2 35.75 20.21 4.65
CA LYS A 2 35.76 18.74 4.65
C LYS A 2 35.56 18.27 3.21
N ALA A 3 36.57 17.63 2.63
CA ALA A 3 36.48 17.06 1.28
C ALA A 3 35.41 15.97 1.27
N ARG A 4 34.42 16.08 0.38
CA ARG A 4 33.45 15.01 0.13
C ARG A 4 34.18 13.91 -0.65
N LEU A 5 34.57 12.84 0.04
CA LEU A 5 35.11 11.65 -0.62
C LEU A 5 34.01 11.07 -1.52
N PRO A 6 34.31 10.78 -2.80
CA PRO A 6 33.33 10.19 -3.71
C PRO A 6 32.98 8.79 -3.21
N ILE A 7 31.71 8.58 -2.86
CA ILE A 7 31.21 7.26 -2.49
C ILE A 7 31.35 6.34 -3.70
N CYS A 8 32.06 5.22 -3.51
CA CYS A 8 32.23 4.17 -4.53
C CYS A 8 30.86 3.67 -5.01
N ARG A 9 30.73 3.39 -6.31
CA ARG A 9 29.49 2.91 -6.94
C ARG A 9 28.88 1.71 -6.20
N LYS A 10 29.71 0.75 -5.79
CA LYS A 10 29.28 -0.43 -5.01
C LYS A 10 28.66 -0.07 -3.66
N THR A 11 29.19 0.96 -3.00
CA THR A 11 28.63 1.45 -1.72
C THR A 11 27.29 2.16 -1.94
N LYS A 12 27.11 2.88 -3.05
CA LYS A 12 25.81 3.49 -3.40
C LYS A 12 24.74 2.43 -3.71
N GLU A 13 25.11 1.37 -4.42
CA GLU A 13 24.21 0.25 -4.76
C GLU A 13 23.74 -0.45 -3.47
N ARG A 14 24.67 -0.79 -2.56
CA ARG A 14 24.32 -1.38 -1.25
C ARG A 14 23.42 -0.50 -0.39
N ILE A 15 23.70 0.81 -0.33
CA ILE A 15 22.84 1.75 0.41
C ILE A 15 21.42 1.78 -0.19
N ARG A 16 21.29 1.74 -1.52
CA ARG A 16 19.97 1.70 -2.18
C ARG A 16 19.21 0.43 -1.85
N GLU A 17 19.87 -0.72 -1.87
CA GLU A 17 19.28 -2.02 -1.52
C GLU A 17 18.82 -2.04 -0.05
N GLU A 18 19.66 -1.59 0.88
CA GLU A 18 19.31 -1.53 2.31
C GLU A 18 18.15 -0.56 2.57
N VAL A 19 18.14 0.61 1.92
CA VAL A 19 17.04 1.57 2.01
C VAL A 19 15.75 0.98 1.42
N ALA A 20 15.82 0.31 0.27
CA ALA A 20 14.65 -0.31 -0.35
C ALA A 20 14.06 -1.43 0.54
N ALA A 21 14.92 -2.25 1.17
CA ALA A 21 14.50 -3.29 2.08
C ALA A 21 13.81 -2.73 3.34
N GLU A 22 14.38 -1.68 3.94
CA GLU A 22 13.79 -1.03 5.11
C GLU A 22 12.46 -0.33 4.77
N LEU A 23 12.37 0.33 3.61
CA LEU A 23 11.12 0.91 3.12
C LEU A 23 10.04 -0.16 2.90
N SER A 24 10.40 -1.30 2.31
CA SER A 24 9.48 -2.42 2.12
C SER A 24 8.94 -2.93 3.46
N LYS A 25 9.83 -3.11 4.45
CA LYS A 25 9.44 -3.52 5.80
C LYS A 25 8.50 -2.50 6.46
N GLN A 26 8.79 -1.21 6.35
CA GLN A 26 7.93 -0.15 6.89
C GLN A 26 6.56 -0.13 6.22
N LYS A 27 6.48 -0.36 4.90
CA LYS A 27 5.20 -0.49 4.17
C LYS A 27 4.38 -1.67 4.69
N VAL A 28 4.99 -2.84 4.88
CA VAL A 28 4.31 -4.03 5.42
C VAL A 28 3.81 -3.77 6.84
N ASP A 29 4.64 -3.18 7.70
CA ASP A 29 4.26 -2.87 9.07
C ASP A 29 3.15 -1.83 9.15
N PHE A 30 3.19 -0.81 8.30
CA PHE A 30 2.14 0.21 8.19
C PHE A 30 0.82 -0.41 7.72
N SER A 31 0.84 -1.19 6.64
CA SER A 31 -0.35 -1.90 6.13
C SER A 31 -0.98 -2.78 7.22
N ARG A 32 -0.17 -3.57 7.94
CA ARG A 32 -0.65 -4.41 9.04
C ARG A 32 -1.27 -3.61 10.18
N ARG A 33 -0.72 -2.43 10.52
CA ARG A 33 -1.27 -1.55 11.56
C ARG A 33 -2.59 -0.94 11.12
N ILE A 34 -2.69 -0.45 9.89
CA ILE A 34 -3.92 0.10 9.33
C ILE A 34 -5.03 -0.96 9.26
N SER A 35 -4.74 -2.18 8.79
CA SER A 35 -5.75 -3.26 8.76
C SER A 35 -6.31 -3.59 10.15
N LYS A 36 -5.48 -3.53 11.20
CA LYS A 36 -5.97 -3.71 12.58
C LYS A 36 -6.92 -2.60 13.02
N LEU A 37 -6.62 -1.35 12.67
CA LEU A 37 -7.48 -0.21 12.98
C LEU A 37 -8.83 -0.32 12.25
N PHE A 38 -8.85 -0.72 10.98
CA PHE A 38 -10.09 -0.98 10.27
C PHE A 38 -10.89 -2.11 10.90
N CYS A 39 -10.26 -3.23 11.28
CA CYS A 39 -10.96 -4.33 11.95
C CYS A 39 -11.58 -3.89 13.28
N MET A 40 -10.88 -3.06 14.05
CA MET A 40 -11.40 -2.51 15.30
C MET A 40 -12.59 -1.59 15.04
N ALA A 41 -12.44 -0.59 14.16
CA ALA A 41 -13.50 0.35 13.83
C ALA A 41 -14.75 -0.36 13.25
N LEU A 42 -14.56 -1.36 12.38
CA LEU A 42 -15.66 -2.12 11.81
C LEU A 42 -16.38 -3.00 12.84
N ASN A 43 -15.66 -3.48 13.85
CA ASN A 43 -16.25 -4.21 14.96
C ASN A 43 -17.07 -3.28 15.86
N GLU A 44 -16.53 -2.11 16.21
CA GLU A 44 -17.16 -1.15 17.12
C GLU A 44 -18.38 -0.46 16.48
N GLU A 45 -18.26 0.03 15.24
CA GLU A 45 -19.32 0.82 14.58
C GLU A 45 -20.42 -0.05 13.95
N TYR A 46 -20.05 -1.22 13.41
CA TYR A 46 -20.97 -2.05 12.61
C TYR A 46 -21.18 -3.46 13.16
N GLY A 47 -20.55 -3.80 14.29
CA GLY A 47 -20.71 -5.11 14.94
C GLY A 47 -20.13 -6.27 14.14
N PHE A 48 -19.13 -6.03 13.28
CA PHE A 48 -18.56 -7.10 12.45
C PHE A 48 -17.86 -8.13 13.33
N GLY A 49 -18.40 -9.35 13.36
CA GLY A 49 -17.78 -10.48 14.04
C GLY A 49 -16.54 -11.01 13.30
N ARG A 50 -15.76 -11.86 13.99
CA ARG A 50 -14.50 -12.44 13.50
C ARG A 50 -14.57 -12.96 12.05
N THR A 51 -15.58 -13.76 11.71
CA THR A 51 -15.72 -14.34 10.36
C THR A 51 -15.88 -13.27 9.28
N ARG A 52 -16.67 -12.22 9.53
CA ARG A 52 -16.86 -11.13 8.57
C ARG A 52 -15.58 -10.34 8.37
N LEU A 53 -14.83 -10.08 9.46
CA LEU A 53 -13.54 -9.40 9.41
C LEU A 53 -12.50 -10.22 8.65
N THR A 54 -12.41 -11.54 8.90
CA THR A 54 -11.51 -12.43 8.15
C THR A 54 -11.86 -12.45 6.65
N ASN A 55 -13.15 -12.56 6.31
CA ASN A 55 -13.58 -12.52 4.92
C ASN A 55 -13.25 -11.18 4.23
N LEU A 56 -13.38 -10.06 4.94
CA LEU A 56 -12.98 -8.75 4.44
C LEU A 56 -11.48 -8.69 4.15
N LEU A 57 -10.63 -9.14 5.08
CA LEU A 57 -9.18 -9.14 4.88
C LEU A 57 -8.77 -10.02 3.68
N ASN A 58 -9.36 -11.20 3.55
CA ASN A 58 -9.14 -12.07 2.40
C ASN A 58 -9.57 -11.40 1.10
N LYS A 59 -10.69 -10.66 1.10
CA LYS A 59 -11.15 -9.94 -0.09
C LYS A 59 -10.22 -8.79 -0.46
N VAL A 60 -9.67 -8.08 0.53
CA VAL A 60 -8.66 -7.03 0.29
C VAL A 60 -7.38 -7.62 -0.31
N GLU A 61 -6.95 -8.79 0.17
CA GLU A 61 -5.80 -9.51 -0.41
C GLU A 61 -6.07 -9.94 -1.86
N GLU A 62 -7.25 -10.50 -2.15
CA GLU A 62 -7.67 -10.86 -3.51
C GLU A 62 -7.68 -9.65 -4.46
N LEU A 63 -8.23 -8.51 -4.01
CA LEU A 63 -8.20 -7.26 -4.78
C LEU A 63 -6.76 -6.77 -5.01
N GLY A 64 -5.89 -6.93 -4.01
CA GLY A 64 -4.48 -6.60 -4.12
C GLY A 64 -3.72 -7.46 -5.13
N LEU A 65 -4.05 -8.74 -5.25
CA LEU A 65 -3.46 -9.64 -6.25
C LEU A 65 -3.97 -9.34 -7.66
N ALA A 66 -5.25 -8.97 -7.81
CA ALA A 66 -5.82 -8.57 -9.10
C ALA A 66 -5.13 -7.35 -9.73
N ARG A 67 -4.41 -6.54 -8.92
CA ARG A 67 -3.54 -5.47 -9.41
C ARG A 67 -2.47 -5.98 -10.39
N GLU A 68 -1.91 -7.17 -10.16
CA GLU A 68 -0.83 -7.70 -11.00
C GLU A 68 -1.30 -8.01 -12.43
N GLU A 69 -2.61 -8.12 -12.65
CA GLU A 69 -3.22 -8.53 -13.92
C GLU A 69 -3.93 -7.36 -14.67
N ASP A 70 -4.14 -6.20 -14.04
CA ASP A 70 -4.89 -5.06 -14.60
C ASP A 70 -4.07 -3.76 -14.58
N GLU A 71 -3.60 -3.33 -15.77
CA GLU A 71 -2.86 -2.08 -15.98
C GLU A 71 -3.66 -0.82 -15.57
N VAL A 72 -4.99 -0.91 -15.43
CA VAL A 72 -5.88 0.21 -15.13
C VAL A 72 -6.60 0.02 -13.78
N PHE A 73 -6.09 -0.88 -12.94
CA PHE A 73 -6.69 -1.28 -11.66
C PHE A 73 -7.08 -0.10 -10.76
N TRP A 74 -6.15 0.83 -10.52
CA TRP A 74 -6.39 1.95 -9.60
C TRP A 74 -7.46 2.93 -10.13
N ALA A 75 -7.47 3.18 -11.44
CA ALA A 75 -8.54 3.96 -12.06
C ALA A 75 -9.89 3.22 -12.04
N HIS A 76 -9.93 1.89 -11.97
CA HIS A 76 -11.17 1.14 -11.69
C HIS A 76 -11.63 1.33 -10.24
N VAL A 77 -10.72 1.24 -9.28
CA VAL A 77 -11.00 1.46 -7.85
C VAL A 77 -11.56 2.87 -7.63
N ASP A 78 -10.90 3.91 -8.15
CA ASP A 78 -11.36 5.28 -7.95
C ASP A 78 -12.69 5.56 -8.64
N ARG A 79 -12.92 5.00 -9.83
CA ARG A 79 -14.25 5.06 -10.46
C ARG A 79 -15.32 4.37 -9.64
N TYR A 80 -15.01 3.26 -8.98
CA TYR A 80 -15.95 2.60 -8.07
C TYR A 80 -16.24 3.46 -6.84
N LEU A 81 -15.22 4.03 -6.20
CA LEU A 81 -15.37 4.87 -5.02
C LEU A 81 -16.14 6.17 -5.31
N LYS A 82 -15.87 6.82 -6.44
CA LYS A 82 -16.64 8.00 -6.89
C LYS A 82 -18.14 7.70 -7.06
N ARG A 83 -18.52 6.48 -7.47
CA ARG A 83 -19.94 6.09 -7.62
C ARG A 83 -20.69 6.03 -6.28
N ILE A 84 -19.99 5.80 -5.18
CA ILE A 84 -20.54 5.80 -3.83
C ILE A 84 -20.26 7.12 -3.09
N ASP A 85 -19.92 8.18 -3.83
CA ASP A 85 -19.60 9.52 -3.33
C ASP A 85 -18.36 9.58 -2.40
N MET A 86 -17.46 8.61 -2.53
CA MET A 86 -16.15 8.63 -1.87
C MET A 86 -15.11 9.21 -2.83
N ASN A 87 -14.94 10.53 -2.77
CA ASN A 87 -14.08 11.29 -3.68
C ASN A 87 -12.66 11.46 -3.12
N PHE A 88 -11.84 10.42 -3.24
CA PHE A 88 -10.40 10.52 -2.97
C PHE A 88 -9.70 11.35 -4.07
N PRO A 89 -8.58 12.03 -3.76
CA PRO A 89 -7.77 12.70 -4.77
C PRO A 89 -7.27 11.69 -5.81
N ASP A 90 -7.40 12.03 -7.09
CA ASP A 90 -6.89 11.19 -8.18
C ASP A 90 -5.36 11.08 -8.09
N GLU A 91 -4.84 9.87 -8.27
CA GLU A 91 -3.41 9.59 -8.28
C GLU A 91 -2.84 9.67 -9.70
N ASP A 92 -1.53 9.89 -9.81
CA ASP A 92 -0.84 9.83 -11.11
C ASP A 92 -0.53 8.36 -11.46
N TYR A 93 -1.50 7.71 -12.11
CA TYR A 93 -1.45 6.28 -12.43
C TYR A 93 -0.32 5.92 -13.42
N GLU A 94 0.22 6.88 -14.19
CA GLU A 94 1.35 6.62 -15.11
C GLU A 94 2.70 6.57 -14.39
N VAL A 95 2.77 7.14 -13.18
CA VAL A 95 3.99 7.19 -12.34
C VAL A 95 3.98 6.09 -11.28
N MET A 96 2.81 5.62 -10.85
CA MET A 96 2.64 4.65 -9.75
C MET A 96 3.10 3.23 -10.07
N ASP A 97 3.06 2.81 -11.33
CA ASP A 97 3.40 1.44 -11.76
C ASP A 97 4.76 1.33 -12.50
N LYS A 98 5.60 2.40 -12.47
CA LYS A 98 7.00 2.40 -12.94
C LYS A 98 7.99 2.20 -11.80
#